data_AF-A0A5J4PLG3-F1
#
_entry.id   AF-A0A5J4PLG3-F1
#
_cell.length_a   1.000
_cell.length_b   1.000
_cell.length_c   1.000
_cell.angle_alpha   90.00
_cell.angle_beta   90.00
_cell.angle_gamma   90.00
#
_symmetry.space_group_name_H-M   'P 1'
#
loop_
_entity.id
_entity.type
_entity.pdbx_description
1 polymer ?
#
loop_
_entity_poly.entity_id
_entity_poly.type
_entity_poly.pdbx_seq_one_letter_code
_entity_poly.pdbx_strand_id
1 'polypeptide(L)'
;MNKKLVVEVYLGGKHVGMLVLTPKELCAFEYDKDFLKNGVSISPFSLPLQSGVFVAKRDPFRGGFGVFDDSLPDGWGNLVLDRYLQQKGINPYKLTVLERLTLVGSTGRGALEYRPDESVDIENSSFDFNKLAAESEKILASDYSGGSLETLYQYGGSPGGARPKIFAKIDGKEWLVKFKSASDPIDVGQKEYEYSLLARECGIEMPETHLFEDKYFGVRRYDRTTGGKIHTISIAGLLNADYRIPCLDYTDLLILCRKLTLDMEQVYMLFRQMVFNVAIC
;
A
#
# COMPACT_ATOMS: atom_id res chain seq x y z
N MET A 1 32.76 -3.99 3.66
CA MET A 1 32.43 -3.00 2.61
C MET A 1 30.95 -3.15 2.29
N ASN A 2 30.08 -2.37 2.95
CA ASN A 2 28.65 -2.40 2.64
C ASN A 2 28.45 -1.80 1.25
N LYS A 3 28.06 -2.65 0.29
CA LYS A 3 27.71 -2.23 -1.06
C LYS A 3 26.61 -1.18 -0.92
N LYS A 4 26.83 0.04 -1.43
CA LYS A 4 25.75 1.05 -1.49
C LYS A 4 24.64 0.45 -2.34
N LEU A 5 23.51 0.16 -1.72
CA LEU A 5 22.34 -0.33 -2.44
C LEU A 5 21.79 0.82 -3.27
N VAL A 6 21.63 0.56 -4.56
CA VAL A 6 20.91 1.42 -5.50
C VAL A 6 19.63 0.67 -5.85
N VAL A 7 18.49 1.32 -5.71
CA VAL A 7 17.19 0.75 -6.10
C VAL A 7 16.68 1.49 -7.32
N GLU A 8 16.50 0.77 -8.41
CA GLU A 8 15.89 1.32 -9.61
C GLU A 8 14.36 1.32 -9.46
N VAL A 9 13.73 2.43 -9.81
CA VAL A 9 12.27 2.61 -9.73
C VAL A 9 11.68 2.51 -11.11
N TYR A 10 10.61 1.72 -11.25
CA TYR A 10 9.86 1.56 -12.48
C TYR A 10 8.40 1.93 -12.28
N LEU A 11 7.73 2.38 -13.34
CA LEU A 11 6.31 2.68 -13.39
C LEU A 11 5.71 1.95 -14.58
N GLY A 12 4.94 0.88 -14.32
CA GLY A 12 4.35 0.05 -15.38
C GLY A 12 5.39 -0.46 -16.39
N GLY A 13 6.54 -0.94 -15.89
CA GLY A 13 7.65 -1.44 -16.71
C GLY A 13 8.57 -0.37 -17.32
N LYS A 14 8.23 0.93 -17.24
CA LYS A 14 9.12 2.02 -17.68
C LYS A 14 10.06 2.41 -16.55
N HIS A 15 11.35 2.53 -16.84
CA HIS A 15 12.33 3.02 -15.87
C HIS A 15 12.09 4.50 -15.57
N VAL A 16 11.93 4.84 -14.30
CA VAL A 16 11.58 6.19 -13.82
C VAL A 16 12.81 6.92 -13.31
N GLY A 17 13.70 6.22 -12.62
CA GLY A 17 14.84 6.80 -11.94
C GLY A 17 15.41 5.86 -10.89
N MET A 18 16.28 6.38 -10.03
CA MET A 18 16.98 5.59 -9.01
C MET A 18 16.87 6.22 -7.62
N LEU A 19 16.89 5.35 -6.62
CA LEU A 19 16.92 5.67 -5.20
C LEU A 19 18.24 5.22 -4.58
N VAL A 20 18.83 6.10 -3.76
CA VAL A 20 20.03 5.82 -2.96
C VAL A 20 19.88 6.41 -1.56
N LEU A 21 20.62 5.87 -0.59
CA LEU A 21 20.74 6.48 0.73
C LEU A 21 21.94 7.42 0.81
N THR A 22 21.69 8.62 1.32
CA THR A 22 22.74 9.56 1.73
C THR A 22 23.47 9.05 2.98
N PRO A 23 24.65 9.61 3.34
CA PRO A 23 25.33 9.28 4.59
C PRO A 23 24.53 9.58 5.87
N LYS A 24 23.48 10.40 5.76
CA LYS A 24 22.54 10.69 6.86
C LYS A 24 21.32 9.77 6.87
N GLU A 25 21.32 8.71 6.05
CA GLU A 25 20.19 7.78 5.90
C GLU A 25 18.89 8.45 5.42
N LEU A 26 19.03 9.47 4.58
CA LEU A 26 17.92 10.06 3.83
C LEU A 26 17.91 9.49 2.42
N CYS A 27 16.73 9.18 1.89
CA CYS A 27 16.53 8.81 0.50
C CYS A 27 16.86 10.00 -0.40
N ALA A 28 17.69 9.75 -1.40
CA ALA A 28 17.90 10.62 -2.52
C ALA A 28 17.35 9.95 -3.77
N PHE A 29 16.56 10.69 -4.54
CA PHE A 29 15.95 10.23 -5.79
C PHE A 29 16.41 11.10 -6.95
N GLU A 30 16.68 10.48 -8.09
CA GLU A 30 16.95 11.17 -9.34
C GLU A 30 16.16 10.51 -10.47
N TYR A 31 15.44 11.32 -11.25
CA TYR A 31 14.74 10.85 -12.43
C TYR A 31 15.72 10.43 -13.53
N ASP A 32 15.36 9.39 -14.25
CA ASP A 32 16.08 8.98 -15.46
C ASP A 32 15.93 10.03 -16.58
N LYS A 33 16.99 10.22 -17.37
CA LYS A 33 17.04 11.24 -18.42
C LYS A 33 16.04 10.99 -19.55
N ASP A 34 15.76 9.74 -19.87
CA ASP A 34 14.77 9.40 -20.89
C ASP A 34 13.35 9.50 -20.34
N PHE A 35 13.15 9.18 -19.06
CA PHE A 35 11.87 9.41 -18.39
C PHE A 35 11.51 10.90 -18.32
N LEU A 36 12.47 11.80 -18.08
CA LEU A 36 12.22 13.24 -18.06
C LEU A 36 11.67 13.82 -19.37
N LYS A 37 11.93 13.18 -20.51
CA LYS A 37 11.50 13.69 -21.83
C LYS A 37 9.99 13.55 -22.05
N ASN A 38 9.41 12.41 -21.64
CA ASN A 38 8.04 12.01 -21.99
C ASN A 38 7.27 11.37 -20.82
N GLY A 39 7.87 11.35 -19.63
CA GLY A 39 7.28 10.77 -18.43
C GLY A 39 6.28 11.68 -17.76
N VAL A 40 5.85 11.24 -16.58
CA VAL A 40 4.94 12.01 -15.71
C VAL A 40 5.51 12.01 -14.30
N SER A 41 5.26 13.08 -13.56
CA SER A 41 5.67 13.14 -12.16
C SER A 41 4.98 12.05 -11.34
N ILE A 42 5.75 11.26 -10.59
CA ILE A 42 5.20 10.22 -9.70
C ILE A 42 4.63 10.80 -8.40
N SER A 43 5.07 12.00 -8.00
CA SER A 43 4.54 12.77 -6.86
C SER A 43 4.75 14.27 -7.11
N PRO A 44 3.79 14.99 -7.70
CA PRO A 44 4.01 16.35 -8.25
C PRO A 44 4.49 17.39 -7.25
N PHE A 45 4.17 17.24 -5.96
CA PHE A 45 4.59 18.21 -4.94
C PHE A 45 5.97 17.91 -4.36
N SER A 46 6.34 16.63 -4.25
CA SER A 46 7.60 16.22 -3.62
C SER A 46 8.70 15.91 -4.64
N LEU A 47 8.31 15.40 -5.81
CA LEU A 47 9.16 14.96 -6.90
C LEU A 47 8.62 15.49 -8.24
N PRO A 48 8.56 16.82 -8.47
CA PRO A 48 8.18 17.37 -9.76
C PRO A 48 9.07 16.82 -10.87
N LEU A 49 8.53 16.64 -12.09
CA LEU A 49 9.25 16.06 -13.22
C LEU A 49 10.32 17.03 -13.75
N GLN A 50 11.48 17.06 -13.09
CA GLN A 50 12.62 17.90 -13.44
C GLN A 50 13.94 17.19 -13.11
N SER A 51 15.01 17.58 -13.80
CA SER A 51 16.36 17.06 -13.57
C SER A 51 16.90 17.46 -12.20
N GLY A 52 17.76 16.62 -11.64
CA GLY A 52 18.47 16.87 -10.40
C GLY A 52 18.15 15.86 -9.31
N VAL A 53 18.89 15.97 -8.20
CA VAL A 53 18.74 15.07 -7.06
C VAL A 53 17.77 15.67 -6.05
N PHE A 54 16.70 14.96 -5.75
CA PHE A 54 15.78 15.25 -4.67
C PHE A 54 16.23 14.52 -3.42
N VAL A 55 16.27 15.19 -2.27
CA VAL A 55 16.60 14.56 -0.99
C VAL A 55 15.40 14.66 -0.07
N ALA A 56 14.98 13.52 0.47
CA ALA A 56 13.86 13.43 1.39
C ALA A 56 14.13 14.18 2.70
N LYS A 57 13.05 14.63 3.35
CA LYS A 57 13.10 15.12 4.74
C LYS A 57 13.11 13.94 5.70
N ARG A 58 13.59 14.16 6.93
CA ARG A 58 13.55 13.13 7.98
C ARG A 58 12.11 12.74 8.31
N ASP A 59 11.22 13.71 8.46
CA ASP A 59 9.84 13.48 8.88
C ASP A 59 8.86 13.78 7.73
N PRO A 60 7.71 13.07 7.66
CA PRO A 60 7.23 12.06 8.62
C PRO A 60 7.69 10.62 8.31
N PHE A 61 8.28 10.37 7.14
CA PHE A 61 8.60 9.02 6.65
C PHE A 61 10.03 8.55 6.96
N ARG A 62 10.59 9.00 8.10
CA ARG A 62 11.92 8.58 8.61
C ARG A 62 13.09 8.72 7.61
N GLY A 63 13.03 9.68 6.71
CA GLY A 63 14.01 9.87 5.63
C GLY A 63 13.57 9.30 4.29
N GLY A 64 12.34 8.83 4.14
CA GLY A 64 11.72 8.42 2.89
C GLY A 64 10.91 9.52 2.21
N PHE A 65 10.52 9.28 0.95
CA PHE A 65 9.47 10.07 0.29
C PHE A 65 8.14 9.33 0.43
N GLY A 66 7.06 10.06 0.71
CA GLY A 66 5.74 9.47 0.91
C GLY A 66 5.24 8.59 -0.25
N VAL A 67 5.60 8.93 -1.49
CA VAL A 67 5.25 8.13 -2.68
C VAL A 67 5.86 6.73 -2.69
N PHE A 68 7.05 6.55 -2.12
CA PHE A 68 7.70 5.24 -1.99
C PHE A 68 7.26 4.57 -0.68
N ASP A 69 7.04 5.34 0.37
CA ASP A 69 6.56 4.84 1.67
C ASP A 69 5.17 4.20 1.55
N ASP A 70 4.32 4.71 0.66
CA ASP A 70 3.01 4.12 0.33
C ASP A 70 3.08 2.70 -0.25
N SER A 71 4.24 2.29 -0.77
CA SER A 71 4.47 0.92 -1.23
C SER A 71 4.89 -0.01 -0.10
N LEU A 72 5.38 0.53 1.01
CA LEU A 72 5.87 -0.27 2.13
C LEU A 72 4.71 -0.84 2.95
N PRO A 73 4.91 -2.02 3.56
CA PRO A 73 3.97 -2.52 4.54
C PRO A 73 3.88 -1.57 5.75
N ASP A 74 2.70 -1.52 6.36
CA ASP A 74 2.45 -0.85 7.64
C ASP A 74 2.05 -1.91 8.69
N GLY A 75 1.72 -1.52 9.93
CA GLY A 75 1.19 -2.35 11.03
C GLY A 75 1.21 -3.87 10.83
N TRP A 76 0.16 -4.43 10.19
CA TRP A 76 0.04 -5.86 9.89
C TRP A 76 1.13 -6.40 8.95
N GLY A 77 1.36 -5.72 7.82
CA GLY A 77 2.37 -6.14 6.84
C GLY A 77 3.78 -6.13 7.44
N ASN A 78 4.10 -5.15 8.29
CA ASN A 78 5.39 -5.10 9.00
C ASN A 78 5.52 -6.26 9.98
N LEU A 79 4.46 -6.59 10.72
CA LEU A 79 4.45 -7.74 11.62
C LEU A 79 4.72 -9.05 10.87
N VAL A 80 4.05 -9.27 9.74
CA VAL A 80 4.24 -10.48 8.92
C VAL A 80 5.65 -10.53 8.33
N LEU A 81 6.11 -9.41 7.74
CA LEU A 81 7.45 -9.30 7.17
C LEU A 81 8.54 -9.55 8.22
N ASP A 82 8.45 -8.89 9.37
CA ASP A 82 9.45 -8.99 10.43
C ASP A 82 9.57 -10.44 10.94
N ARG A 83 8.44 -11.14 11.12
CA ARG A 83 8.44 -12.56 11.50
C ARG A 83 9.01 -13.45 10.42
N TYR A 84 8.64 -13.20 9.15
CA TYR A 84 9.15 -13.98 8.02
C TYR A 84 10.68 -13.86 7.94
N LEU A 85 11.21 -12.65 8.07
CA LEU A 85 12.65 -12.39 8.10
C LEU A 85 13.33 -13.07 9.29
N GLN A 86 12.76 -12.96 10.48
CA GLN A 86 13.28 -13.61 11.69
C GLN A 86 13.35 -15.14 11.53
N GLN A 87 12.34 -15.76 10.90
CA GLN A 87 12.33 -17.20 10.61
C GLN A 87 13.47 -17.59 9.66
N LYS A 88 13.84 -16.72 8.72
CA LYS A 88 15.00 -16.89 7.82
C LYS A 88 16.34 -16.47 8.46
N GLY A 89 16.34 -16.11 9.76
CA GLY A 89 17.54 -15.68 10.49
C GLY A 89 18.01 -14.26 10.18
N ILE A 90 17.17 -13.44 9.54
CA ILE A 90 17.46 -12.05 9.17
C ILE A 90 16.90 -11.12 10.25
N ASN A 91 17.68 -10.13 10.67
CA ASN A 91 17.22 -9.12 11.63
C ASN A 91 16.49 -7.98 10.89
N PRO A 92 15.15 -7.84 11.01
CA PRO A 92 14.37 -6.85 10.28
C PRO A 92 14.73 -5.40 10.65
N TYR A 93 15.24 -5.15 11.85
CA TYR A 93 15.62 -3.81 12.32
C TYR A 93 16.92 -3.32 11.71
N LYS A 94 17.67 -4.18 11.00
CA LYS A 94 18.86 -3.80 10.25
C LYS A 94 18.56 -3.47 8.79
N LEU A 95 17.35 -3.76 8.32
CA LEU A 95 16.96 -3.45 6.94
C LEU A 95 16.72 -1.96 6.78
N THR A 96 17.40 -1.41 5.78
CA THR A 96 17.17 -0.08 5.26
C THR A 96 15.82 0.01 4.54
N VAL A 97 15.32 1.23 4.35
CA VAL A 97 14.12 1.47 3.55
C VAL A 97 14.26 0.96 2.11
N LEU A 98 15.46 1.04 1.53
CA LEU A 98 15.72 0.54 0.18
C LEU A 98 15.64 -0.98 0.10
N GLU A 99 16.20 -1.71 1.07
CA GLU A 99 16.06 -3.18 1.16
C GLU A 99 14.60 -3.58 1.39
N ARG A 100 13.83 -2.79 2.14
CA ARG A 100 12.39 -3.06 2.28
C ARG A 100 11.63 -2.85 0.97
N LEU A 101 12.04 -1.87 0.15
CA LEU A 101 11.46 -1.67 -1.19
C LEU A 101 11.81 -2.82 -2.15
N THR A 102 13.02 -3.41 -2.08
CA THR A 102 13.37 -4.59 -2.90
C THR A 102 12.50 -5.80 -2.55
N LEU A 103 12.17 -5.99 -1.27
CA LEU A 103 11.25 -7.03 -0.79
C LEU A 103 9.80 -6.81 -1.25
N VAL A 104 9.38 -5.54 -1.44
CA VAL A 104 8.08 -5.22 -2.07
C VAL A 104 8.13 -5.51 -3.57
N GLY A 105 9.25 -5.18 -4.22
CA GLY A 105 9.51 -5.51 -5.61
C GLY A 105 8.42 -4.99 -6.54
N SER A 106 7.76 -5.90 -7.24
CA SER A 106 6.68 -5.58 -8.19
C SER A 106 5.26 -5.81 -7.64
N THR A 107 5.10 -6.29 -6.40
CA THR A 107 3.78 -6.71 -5.87
C THR A 107 3.01 -5.62 -5.12
N GLY A 108 3.68 -4.50 -4.82
CA GLY A 108 3.16 -3.39 -4.02
C GLY A 108 1.88 -2.69 -4.53
N ARG A 109 1.42 -1.70 -3.77
CA ARG A 109 0.28 -0.85 -4.14
C ARG A 109 0.67 0.09 -5.28
N GLY A 110 -0.29 0.37 -6.16
CA GLY A 110 -0.09 1.24 -7.31
C GLY A 110 0.70 0.56 -8.40
N ALA A 111 1.45 1.35 -9.16
CA ALA A 111 2.19 0.90 -10.33
C ALA A 111 3.71 1.05 -10.21
N LEU A 112 4.20 1.49 -9.04
CA LEU A 112 5.62 1.56 -8.77
C LEU A 112 6.18 0.16 -8.49
N GLU A 113 7.35 -0.09 -9.05
CA GLU A 113 8.08 -1.34 -8.90
C GLU A 113 9.55 -1.03 -8.61
N TYR A 114 10.19 -1.89 -7.83
CA TYR A 114 11.53 -1.66 -7.30
C TYR A 114 12.47 -2.77 -7.74
N ARG A 115 13.67 -2.41 -8.21
CA ARG A 115 14.70 -3.39 -8.60
C ARG A 115 16.02 -3.17 -7.84
N PRO A 116 16.72 -4.23 -7.40
CA PRO A 116 16.44 -5.64 -7.64
C PRO A 116 15.11 -6.10 -7.01
N ASP A 117 14.36 -6.92 -7.74
CA ASP A 117 13.07 -7.44 -7.27
C ASP A 117 13.37 -8.70 -6.44
N GLU A 118 13.14 -8.59 -5.13
CA GLU A 118 13.29 -9.68 -4.15
C GLU A 118 11.93 -10.07 -3.56
N SER A 119 10.83 -9.63 -4.21
CA SER A 119 9.49 -10.00 -3.80
C SER A 119 9.21 -11.47 -4.10
N VAL A 120 8.26 -12.03 -3.36
CA VAL A 120 7.83 -13.42 -3.55
C VAL A 120 6.56 -13.40 -4.38
N ASP A 121 6.57 -14.12 -5.50
CA ASP A 121 5.43 -14.18 -6.40
C ASP A 121 4.21 -14.84 -5.73
N ILE A 122 3.04 -14.23 -5.96
CA ILE A 122 1.74 -14.80 -5.63
C ILE A 122 1.39 -15.81 -6.72
N GLU A 123 1.61 -17.10 -6.47
CA GLU A 123 1.10 -18.14 -7.37
C GLU A 123 -0.44 -18.21 -7.30
N ASN A 124 -1.07 -18.59 -8.42
CA ASN A 124 -2.50 -18.92 -8.43
C ASN A 124 -2.70 -20.16 -7.54
N SER A 125 -3.18 -19.96 -6.33
CA SER A 125 -3.47 -21.04 -5.40
C SER A 125 -4.95 -21.05 -5.02
N SER A 126 -5.42 -22.22 -4.59
CA SER A 126 -6.69 -22.32 -3.88
C SER A 126 -6.50 -21.66 -2.51
N PHE A 127 -7.24 -20.59 -2.23
CA PHE A 127 -7.23 -19.94 -0.93
C PHE A 127 -8.18 -20.67 0.04
N ASP A 128 -7.68 -20.99 1.23
CA ASP A 128 -8.50 -21.40 2.37
C ASP A 128 -8.56 -20.22 3.34
N PHE A 129 -9.62 -19.41 3.25
CA PHE A 129 -9.73 -18.19 4.03
C PHE A 129 -9.92 -18.47 5.52
N ASN A 130 -10.61 -19.56 5.89
CA ASN A 130 -10.73 -19.97 7.28
C ASN A 130 -9.35 -20.28 7.89
N LYS A 131 -8.50 -21.01 7.16
CA LYS A 131 -7.13 -21.28 7.60
C LYS A 131 -6.33 -19.99 7.71
N LEU A 132 -6.34 -19.13 6.69
CA LEU A 132 -5.58 -17.87 6.69
C LEU A 132 -6.03 -16.92 7.81
N ALA A 133 -7.33 -16.86 8.11
CA ALA A 133 -7.87 -16.11 9.23
C ALA A 133 -7.40 -16.67 10.57
N ALA A 134 -7.50 -17.98 10.79
CA ALA A 134 -7.04 -18.63 12.01
C ALA A 134 -5.53 -18.44 12.25
N GLU A 135 -4.73 -18.51 11.19
CA GLU A 135 -3.29 -18.26 11.24
C GLU A 135 -2.98 -16.78 11.51
N SER A 136 -3.76 -15.86 10.93
CA SER A 136 -3.65 -14.43 11.22
C SER A 136 -3.91 -14.13 12.71
N GLU A 137 -4.92 -14.76 13.31
CA GLU A 137 -5.21 -14.64 14.74
C GLU A 137 -4.07 -15.16 15.62
N LYS A 138 -3.46 -16.30 15.26
CA LYS A 138 -2.30 -16.85 15.99
C LYS A 138 -1.10 -15.90 15.93
N ILE A 139 -0.88 -15.27 14.78
CA ILE A 139 0.16 -14.26 14.61
C ILE A 139 -0.11 -13.07 15.52
N LEU A 140 -1.33 -12.55 15.58
CA LEU A 140 -1.65 -11.42 16.46
C LEU A 140 -1.54 -11.78 17.95
N ALA A 141 -1.88 -13.00 18.34
CA ALA A 141 -1.99 -13.41 19.74
C ALA A 141 -0.67 -13.85 20.39
N SER A 142 0.35 -14.22 19.61
CA SER A 142 1.58 -14.84 20.14
C SER A 142 2.77 -14.66 19.21
N ASP A 143 3.98 -15.03 19.67
CA ASP A 143 5.21 -15.16 18.86
C ASP A 143 5.18 -16.39 17.92
N TYR A 144 4.03 -16.62 17.29
CA TYR A 144 3.78 -17.75 16.40
C TYR A 144 4.72 -17.76 15.20
N SER A 145 5.43 -18.87 15.02
CA SER A 145 6.38 -19.16 13.93
C SER A 145 5.99 -20.42 13.13
N GLY A 146 4.68 -20.66 12.97
CA GLY A 146 4.18 -21.83 12.25
C GLY A 146 4.37 -21.78 10.73
N GLY A 147 4.12 -22.93 10.09
CA GLY A 147 4.40 -23.15 8.65
C GLY A 147 3.54 -22.37 7.66
N SER A 148 2.59 -21.56 8.13
CA SER A 148 1.73 -20.68 7.31
C SER A 148 2.31 -19.27 7.15
N LEU A 149 3.40 -18.93 7.84
CA LEU A 149 3.97 -17.59 7.81
C LEU A 149 4.52 -17.22 6.44
N GLU A 150 5.12 -18.18 5.73
CA GLU A 150 5.55 -17.98 4.34
C GLU A 150 4.36 -17.72 3.42
N THR A 151 3.25 -18.45 3.61
CA THR A 151 1.98 -18.23 2.93
C THR A 151 1.40 -16.84 3.24
N LEU A 152 1.38 -16.44 4.52
CA LEU A 152 0.91 -15.11 4.92
C LEU A 152 1.85 -14.00 4.47
N TYR A 153 3.14 -14.24 4.31
CA TYR A 153 4.06 -13.26 3.74
C TYR A 153 3.85 -13.10 2.24
N GLN A 154 3.74 -14.22 1.50
CA GLN A 154 3.41 -14.25 0.07
C GLN A 154 2.15 -13.44 -0.24
N TYR A 155 1.10 -13.61 0.57
CA TYR A 155 -0.18 -12.96 0.32
C TYR A 155 -0.39 -11.67 1.14
N GLY A 156 0.27 -11.51 2.29
CA GLY A 156 0.00 -10.48 3.30
C GLY A 156 0.94 -9.27 3.28
N GLY A 157 1.82 -9.17 2.28
CA GLY A 157 2.63 -7.97 2.00
C GLY A 157 1.82 -6.74 1.54
N SER A 158 0.53 -6.65 1.89
CA SER A 158 -0.32 -5.54 1.48
C SER A 158 0.11 -4.23 2.16
N PRO A 159 0.28 -3.13 1.39
CA PRO A 159 0.61 -1.83 1.97
C PRO A 159 -0.53 -1.23 2.79
N GLY A 160 -0.14 -0.50 3.84
CA GLY A 160 -1.01 0.36 4.66
C GLY A 160 -2.00 -0.36 5.59
N GLY A 161 -2.18 0.14 6.82
CA GLY A 161 -3.25 -0.23 7.75
C GLY A 161 -2.94 -1.38 8.71
N ALA A 162 -3.55 -1.32 9.90
CA ALA A 162 -3.25 -2.20 11.03
C ALA A 162 -3.98 -3.56 11.03
N ARG A 163 -5.10 -3.69 10.31
CA ARG A 163 -5.91 -4.92 10.28
C ARG A 163 -5.26 -6.00 9.39
N PRO A 164 -5.38 -7.29 9.76
CA PRO A 164 -4.93 -8.38 8.91
C PRO A 164 -5.62 -8.38 7.56
N LYS A 165 -4.82 -8.57 6.51
CA LYS A 165 -5.30 -8.60 5.14
C LYS A 165 -4.32 -9.35 4.24
N ILE A 166 -4.84 -9.81 3.11
CA ILE A 166 -4.07 -10.45 2.06
C ILE A 166 -4.50 -9.99 0.67
N PHE A 167 -3.58 -10.05 -0.28
CA PHE A 167 -3.88 -10.07 -1.69
C PHE A 167 -4.17 -11.49 -2.17
N ALA A 168 -5.27 -11.67 -2.87
CA ALA A 168 -5.69 -12.94 -3.44
C ALA A 168 -6.02 -12.77 -4.91
N LYS A 169 -5.67 -13.75 -5.74
CA LYS A 169 -6.00 -13.77 -7.18
C LYS A 169 -7.04 -14.85 -7.44
N ILE A 170 -8.27 -14.44 -7.75
CA ILE A 170 -9.44 -15.32 -7.88
C ILE A 170 -10.13 -14.97 -9.18
N ASP A 171 -10.34 -15.96 -10.05
CA ASP A 171 -10.96 -15.81 -11.37
C ASP A 171 -10.36 -14.67 -12.22
N GLY A 172 -9.03 -14.55 -12.18
CA GLY A 172 -8.29 -13.52 -12.91
C GLY A 172 -8.40 -12.11 -12.35
N LYS A 173 -9.08 -11.92 -11.20
CA LYS A 173 -9.18 -10.65 -10.49
C LYS A 173 -8.27 -10.66 -9.25
N GLU A 174 -7.63 -9.53 -8.97
CA GLU A 174 -6.90 -9.32 -7.73
C GLU A 174 -7.80 -8.66 -6.67
N TRP A 175 -7.84 -9.28 -5.50
CA TRP A 175 -8.67 -8.89 -4.36
C TRP A 175 -7.79 -8.54 -3.17
N LEU A 176 -8.22 -7.57 -2.38
CA LEU A 176 -7.77 -7.38 -1.01
C LEU A 176 -8.83 -7.98 -0.08
N VAL A 177 -8.48 -9.06 0.60
CA VAL A 177 -9.37 -9.74 1.56
C VAL A 177 -8.91 -9.39 2.97
N LYS A 178 -9.85 -8.96 3.82
CA LYS A 178 -9.57 -8.54 5.19
C LYS A 178 -10.06 -9.58 6.20
N PHE A 179 -9.29 -9.74 7.27
CA PHE A 179 -9.66 -10.56 8.41
C PHE A 179 -9.83 -9.69 9.66
N LYS A 180 -10.53 -10.23 10.66
CA LYS A 180 -10.71 -9.55 11.94
C LYS A 180 -9.39 -9.39 12.68
N SER A 181 -9.22 -8.27 13.37
CA SER A 181 -8.23 -8.17 14.44
C SER A 181 -8.74 -8.79 15.74
N ALA A 182 -7.89 -8.88 16.76
CA ALA A 182 -8.26 -9.47 18.05
C ALA A 182 -9.41 -8.71 18.76
N SER A 183 -9.54 -7.41 18.53
CA SER A 183 -10.58 -6.55 19.15
C SER A 183 -11.83 -6.39 18.29
N ASP A 184 -11.82 -6.83 17.04
CA ASP A 184 -12.98 -6.67 16.15
C ASP A 184 -14.07 -7.71 16.49
N PRO A 185 -15.36 -7.37 16.28
CA PRO A 185 -16.44 -8.33 16.43
C PRO A 185 -16.37 -9.42 15.34
N ILE A 186 -17.00 -10.57 15.61
CA ILE A 186 -16.99 -11.73 14.69
C ILE A 186 -17.59 -11.37 13.32
N ASP A 187 -18.59 -10.47 13.30
CA ASP A 187 -19.33 -10.05 12.11
C ASP A 187 -18.68 -8.85 11.39
N VAL A 188 -17.45 -8.45 11.72
CA VAL A 188 -16.82 -7.25 11.14
C VAL A 188 -16.73 -7.29 9.62
N GLY A 189 -16.47 -8.46 9.02
CA GLY A 189 -16.41 -8.60 7.57
C GLY A 189 -17.78 -8.45 6.91
N GLN A 190 -18.84 -8.98 7.53
CA GLN A 190 -20.21 -8.78 7.07
C GLN A 190 -20.61 -7.30 7.17
N LYS A 191 -20.30 -6.63 8.29
CA LYS A 191 -20.55 -5.18 8.45
C LYS A 191 -19.81 -4.34 7.42
N GLU A 192 -18.53 -4.62 7.16
CA GLU A 192 -17.79 -3.91 6.10
C GLU A 192 -18.41 -4.14 4.71
N TYR A 193 -18.93 -5.34 4.44
CA TYR A 193 -19.65 -5.63 3.20
C TYR A 193 -20.96 -4.84 3.09
N GLU A 194 -21.79 -4.86 4.14
CA GLU A 194 -23.06 -4.11 4.19
C GLU A 194 -22.84 -2.60 4.02
N TYR A 195 -21.83 -2.04 4.69
CA TYR A 195 -21.45 -0.63 4.48
C TYR A 195 -20.98 -0.35 3.05
N SER A 196 -20.30 -1.30 2.40
CA SER A 196 -19.91 -1.13 0.99
C SER A 196 -21.10 -1.09 0.04
N LEU A 197 -22.16 -1.85 0.33
CA LEU A 197 -23.40 -1.84 -0.43
C LEU A 197 -24.15 -0.52 -0.20
N LEU A 198 -24.28 -0.10 1.06
CA LEU A 198 -24.92 1.18 1.41
C LEU A 198 -24.19 2.37 0.78
N ALA A 199 -22.86 2.37 0.77
CA ALA A 199 -22.07 3.41 0.10
C ALA A 199 -22.44 3.54 -1.38
N ARG A 200 -22.60 2.41 -2.09
CA ARG A 200 -23.02 2.38 -3.50
C ARG A 200 -24.44 2.89 -3.68
N GLU A 201 -25.37 2.52 -2.81
CA GLU A 201 -26.75 3.03 -2.82
C GLU A 201 -26.79 4.55 -2.60
N CYS A 202 -25.88 5.08 -1.78
CA CYS A 202 -25.70 6.51 -1.58
C CYS A 202 -24.99 7.22 -2.75
N GLY A 203 -24.56 6.52 -3.80
CA GLY A 203 -23.87 7.11 -4.95
C GLY A 203 -22.38 7.40 -4.73
N ILE A 204 -21.73 6.68 -3.82
CA ILE A 204 -20.27 6.66 -3.66
C ILE A 204 -19.68 5.63 -4.61
N GLU A 205 -18.65 6.03 -5.36
CA GLU A 205 -17.91 5.11 -6.20
C GLU A 205 -17.12 4.13 -5.34
N MET A 206 -17.39 2.84 -5.52
CA MET A 206 -16.73 1.76 -4.81
C MET A 206 -16.23 0.72 -5.82
N PRO A 207 -15.01 0.17 -5.62
CA PRO A 207 -14.60 -1.01 -6.35
C PRO A 207 -15.56 -2.17 -6.09
N GLU A 208 -15.50 -3.19 -6.95
CA GLU A 208 -16.26 -4.42 -6.78
C GLU A 208 -15.98 -5.03 -5.38
N THR A 209 -17.03 -5.28 -4.60
CA THR A 209 -16.94 -5.91 -3.28
C THR A 209 -17.62 -7.26 -3.25
N HIS A 210 -17.11 -8.15 -2.40
CA HIS A 210 -17.62 -9.51 -2.24
C HIS A 210 -17.45 -9.99 -0.79
N LEU A 211 -18.37 -10.82 -0.33
CA LEU A 211 -18.29 -11.47 0.97
C LEU A 211 -17.87 -12.93 0.77
N PHE A 212 -16.59 -13.22 0.94
CA PHE A 212 -16.06 -14.58 0.76
C PHE A 212 -16.47 -15.47 1.93
N GLU A 213 -16.94 -16.68 1.62
CA GLU A 213 -17.38 -17.69 2.59
C GLU A 213 -18.39 -17.14 3.62
N ASP A 214 -19.22 -16.17 3.21
CA ASP A 214 -20.19 -15.46 4.03
C ASP A 214 -19.59 -14.76 5.28
N LYS A 215 -18.27 -14.50 5.29
CA LYS A 215 -17.54 -13.96 6.46
C LYS A 215 -16.54 -12.87 6.14
N TYR A 216 -15.76 -13.03 5.07
CA TYR A 216 -14.56 -12.21 4.84
C TYR A 216 -14.81 -11.14 3.80
N PHE A 217 -14.67 -9.87 4.21
CA PHE A 217 -14.82 -8.76 3.30
C PHE A 217 -13.67 -8.73 2.29
N GLY A 218 -14.03 -8.83 1.02
CA GLY A 218 -13.15 -8.66 -0.12
C GLY A 218 -13.49 -7.43 -0.93
N VAL A 219 -12.46 -6.66 -1.30
CA VAL A 219 -12.59 -5.55 -2.24
C VAL A 219 -11.61 -5.75 -3.39
N ARG A 220 -12.10 -5.62 -4.61
CA ARG A 220 -11.26 -5.72 -5.80
C ARG A 220 -10.26 -4.58 -5.83
N ARG A 221 -9.02 -4.89 -6.16
CA ARG A 221 -7.96 -3.89 -6.34
C ARG A 221 -8.31 -2.96 -7.50
N TYR A 222 -8.48 -1.67 -7.21
CA TYR A 222 -8.70 -0.64 -8.23
C TYR A 222 -7.41 -0.28 -8.98
N ASP A 223 -6.24 -0.60 -8.42
CA ASP A 223 -4.93 -0.34 -8.99
C ASP A 223 -4.44 -1.47 -9.93
N ARG A 224 -5.32 -2.40 -10.28
CA ARG A 224 -5.07 -3.57 -11.13
C ARG A 224 -6.13 -3.71 -12.22
N THR A 225 -5.71 -3.62 -13.47
CA THR A 225 -6.60 -3.72 -14.64
C THR A 225 -6.04 -4.69 -15.68
N THR A 226 -6.88 -5.07 -16.65
CA THR A 226 -6.43 -5.84 -17.83
C THR A 226 -5.39 -5.10 -18.66
N GLY A 227 -5.34 -3.77 -18.58
CA GLY A 227 -4.34 -2.92 -19.24
C GLY A 227 -3.07 -2.69 -18.42
N GLY A 228 -2.95 -3.29 -17.23
CA GLY A 228 -1.80 -3.13 -16.34
C GLY A 228 -2.14 -2.44 -15.02
N LYS A 229 -1.09 -1.97 -14.33
CA LYS A 229 -1.18 -1.33 -13.01
C LYS A 229 -1.50 0.17 -13.13
N ILE A 230 -2.31 0.69 -12.22
CA ILE A 230 -2.61 2.13 -12.15
C ILE A 230 -1.78 2.77 -11.05
N HIS A 231 -1.04 3.84 -11.38
CA HIS A 231 -0.29 4.59 -10.38
C HIS A 231 -1.23 5.17 -9.32
N THR A 232 -0.90 4.95 -8.05
CA THR A 232 -1.73 5.37 -6.93
C THR A 232 -0.80 5.89 -5.84
N ILE A 233 -1.19 7.02 -5.25
CA ILE A 233 -0.54 7.59 -4.08
C ILE A 233 -1.64 7.97 -3.07
N SER A 234 -1.39 7.73 -1.79
CA SER A 234 -2.26 8.20 -0.72
C SER A 234 -2.12 9.71 -0.54
N ILE A 235 -3.11 10.33 0.11
CA ILE A 235 -3.03 11.76 0.44
C ILE A 235 -1.84 12.05 1.37
N ALA A 236 -1.59 11.16 2.33
CA ALA A 236 -0.43 11.26 3.21
C ALA A 236 0.89 11.22 2.42
N GLY A 237 1.01 10.27 1.49
CA GLY A 237 2.18 10.14 0.62
C GLY A 237 2.38 11.34 -0.31
N LEU A 238 1.27 11.91 -0.82
CA LEU A 238 1.29 13.04 -1.75
C LEU A 238 1.63 14.37 -1.06
N LEU A 239 1.03 14.64 0.10
CA LEU A 239 1.23 15.88 0.85
C LEU A 239 2.40 15.82 1.83
N ASN A 240 3.05 14.67 1.93
CA ASN A 240 4.08 14.40 2.93
C ASN A 240 3.57 14.64 4.37
N ALA A 241 2.36 14.16 4.64
CA ALA A 241 1.63 14.32 5.89
C ALA A 241 1.77 13.08 6.78
N ASP A 242 1.81 13.29 8.11
CA ASP A 242 1.91 12.20 9.08
C ASP A 242 0.51 11.60 9.33
N TYR A 243 0.27 10.40 8.79
CA TYR A 243 -1.01 9.70 8.92
C TYR A 243 -1.28 9.17 10.34
N ARG A 244 -0.33 9.30 11.28
CA ARG A 244 -0.47 8.85 12.67
C ARG A 244 -1.02 9.94 13.59
N ILE A 245 -1.08 11.18 13.10
CA ILE A 245 -1.68 12.30 13.80
C ILE A 245 -2.78 12.93 12.92
N PRO A 246 -3.83 13.49 13.52
CA PRO A 246 -4.88 14.17 12.77
C PRO A 246 -4.37 15.54 12.27
N CYS A 247 -3.55 15.52 11.22
CA CYS A 247 -2.91 16.71 10.65
C CYS A 247 -3.60 17.25 9.38
N LEU A 248 -4.64 16.57 8.90
CA LEU A 248 -5.44 16.97 7.75
C LEU A 248 -6.92 16.85 8.08
N ASP A 249 -7.73 17.74 7.54
CA ASP A 249 -9.19 17.67 7.59
C ASP A 249 -9.83 17.66 6.19
N TYR A 250 -11.15 17.54 6.12
CA TYR A 250 -11.87 17.50 4.84
C TYR A 250 -11.75 18.79 4.03
N THR A 251 -11.51 19.95 4.66
CA THR A 251 -11.25 21.20 3.94
C THR A 251 -9.95 21.07 3.14
N ASP A 252 -8.90 20.53 3.76
CA ASP A 252 -7.64 20.25 3.07
C ASP A 252 -7.85 19.29 1.90
N LEU A 253 -8.62 18.22 2.12
CA LEU A 253 -8.85 17.19 1.10
C LEU A 253 -9.66 17.74 -0.09
N LEU A 254 -10.68 18.56 0.15
CA LEU A 254 -11.51 19.16 -0.90
C LEU A 254 -10.73 20.19 -1.73
N ILE A 255 -9.90 21.03 -1.07
CA ILE A 255 -9.01 21.97 -1.75
C ILE A 255 -7.98 21.21 -2.60
N LEU A 256 -7.39 20.16 -2.05
CA LEU A 256 -6.44 19.31 -2.76
C LEU A 256 -7.10 18.66 -3.99
N CYS A 257 -8.28 18.05 -3.82
CA CYS A 257 -9.04 17.44 -4.90
C CYS A 257 -9.25 18.43 -6.04
N ARG A 258 -9.75 19.63 -5.74
CA ARG A 258 -9.97 20.68 -6.75
C ARG A 258 -8.68 21.07 -7.47
N LYS A 259 -7.56 21.17 -6.76
CA LYS A 259 -6.25 21.53 -7.36
C LYS A 259 -5.71 20.45 -8.29
N LEU A 260 -5.92 19.18 -7.97
CA LEU A 260 -5.40 18.05 -8.76
C LEU A 260 -6.26 17.75 -9.98
N THR A 261 -7.58 17.74 -9.81
CA THR A 261 -8.51 17.30 -10.85
C THR A 261 -8.98 18.44 -11.74
N LEU A 262 -8.95 19.67 -11.22
CA LEU A 262 -9.59 20.85 -11.84
C LEU A 262 -11.07 20.60 -12.18
N ASP A 263 -11.71 19.67 -11.47
CA ASP A 263 -13.07 19.20 -11.71
C ASP A 263 -13.90 19.26 -10.42
N MET A 264 -15.06 19.95 -10.48
CA MET A 264 -15.96 20.09 -9.34
C MET A 264 -16.76 18.83 -9.06
N GLU A 265 -16.99 17.97 -10.06
CA GLU A 265 -17.68 16.70 -9.84
C GLU A 265 -16.88 15.77 -8.92
N GLN A 266 -15.55 15.76 -9.08
CA GLN A 266 -14.65 15.04 -8.16
C GLN A 266 -14.72 15.57 -6.72
N VAL A 267 -14.86 16.89 -6.56
CA VAL A 267 -15.03 17.53 -5.26
C VAL A 267 -16.37 17.13 -4.63
N TYR A 268 -17.46 17.10 -5.41
CA TYR A 268 -18.76 16.65 -4.93
C TYR A 268 -18.76 15.17 -4.55
N MET A 269 -18.04 14.32 -5.28
CA MET A 269 -17.86 12.91 -4.92
C MET A 269 -17.15 12.75 -3.57
N LEU A 270 -16.05 13.48 -3.35
CA LEU A 270 -15.34 13.46 -2.07
C LEU A 270 -16.19 14.03 -0.93
N PHE A 271 -16.94 15.11 -1.18
CA PHE A 271 -17.87 15.68 -0.20
C PHE A 271 -18.99 14.69 0.17
N ARG A 272 -19.52 13.94 -0.80
CA ARG A 272 -20.50 12.88 -0.53
C ARG A 272 -19.93 11.79 0.38
N GLN A 273 -18.68 11.38 0.14
CA GLN A 273 -17.98 10.42 1.00
C GLN A 273 -17.78 10.96 2.42
N MET A 274 -17.46 12.26 2.57
CA MET A 274 -17.40 12.92 3.87
C MET A 274 -18.74 12.82 4.61
N VAL A 275 -19.83 13.23 3.96
CA VAL A 275 -21.17 13.23 4.56
C VAL A 275 -21.59 11.82 4.97
N PHE A 276 -21.32 10.83 4.10
CA PHE A 276 -21.55 9.43 4.40
C PHE A 276 -20.81 9.00 5.66
N ASN A 277 -19.49 9.21 5.72
CA ASN A 277 -18.68 8.84 6.89
C ASN A 277 -19.23 9.44 8.20
N VAL A 278 -19.71 10.69 8.19
CA VAL A 278 -20.31 11.33 9.37
C VAL A 278 -21.67 10.71 9.73
N ALA A 279 -22.49 10.33 8.74
CA ALA A 279 -23.86 9.88 8.95
C ALA A 279 -23.97 8.43 9.47
N ILE A 280 -23.00 7.57 9.14
CA ILE A 280 -22.95 6.16 9.57
C ILE A 280 -21.97 5.89 10.74
N CYS A 281 -21.24 6.91 11.20
CA CYS A 281 -20.37 6.81 12.37
C CYS A 281 -21.15 6.50 13.66
#